data_AF-A0A382ZP79-F1
#
_entry.id   AF-A0A382ZP79-F1
#
_cell.length_a   1.000
_cell.length_b   1.000
_cell.length_c   1.000
_cell.angle_alpha   90.00
_cell.angle_beta   90.00
_cell.angle_gamma   90.00
#
_symmetry.space_group_name_H-M   'P 1'
#
loop_
_entity.id
_entity.type
_entity.pdbx_description
1 polymer ?
#
loop_
_entity_poly.entity_id
_entity_poly.type
_entity_poly.pdbx_seq_one_letter_code
_entity_poly.pdbx_strand_id
1 'polypeptide(L)'
;EYCYYVTQITGDGGTESDTSNHDCAIPAILVDLPVPQGLSAEALGSEVFLEWTAPYLEGGDEMMAVSDFEDSTWTDFMEVEEWNIGNSDVASSDWFVIPEHTLFAFVNDDANGSDADPTEAYIVSESIDISTYDIDDLAIAMDIYFPQNDGDCSEGQLYSEEARLNILLDDTEVEIPIYGYTDEWDNPVDGWFTRQFELGDLFDDIDDINLDDTPGNTLQFAIEYSDCGGNWGYGIAVDNIVLRTPTDFNLLGYYI
;
A
#
# COMPACT_ATOMS: atom_id res chain seq x y z
N GLU A 1 17.50 -25.29 -14.51
CA GLU A 1 18.80 -24.64 -14.36
C GLU A 1 19.30 -24.24 -15.74
N TYR A 2 19.56 -22.95 -15.93
CA TYR A 2 20.12 -22.36 -17.13
C TYR A 2 21.38 -21.61 -16.73
N CYS A 3 22.49 -21.89 -17.42
CA CYS A 3 23.76 -21.26 -17.12
C CYS A 3 24.20 -20.39 -18.29
N TYR A 4 24.64 -19.18 -17.98
CA TYR A 4 25.18 -18.21 -18.92
C TYR A 4 26.69 -18.14 -18.78
N TYR A 5 27.37 -18.03 -19.91
CA TYR A 5 28.80 -17.79 -19.99
C TYR A 5 29.08 -16.91 -21.22
N VAL A 6 30.22 -16.24 -21.20
CA VAL A 6 30.67 -15.37 -22.28
C VAL A 6 31.89 -15.99 -22.95
N THR A 7 31.94 -15.89 -24.27
CA THR A 7 33.13 -16.11 -25.10
C THR A 7 33.45 -14.82 -25.84
N GLN A 8 34.70 -14.66 -26.26
CA GLN A 8 35.15 -13.50 -27.03
C GLN A 8 35.88 -13.93 -28.30
N ILE A 9 35.71 -13.16 -29.38
CA ILE A 9 36.58 -13.20 -30.56
C ILE A 9 37.38 -11.90 -30.61
N THR A 10 38.70 -11.97 -30.49
CA THR A 10 39.58 -10.79 -30.60
C THR A 10 40.04 -10.59 -32.04
N GLY A 11 39.45 -9.58 -32.71
CA GLY A 11 39.80 -9.16 -34.07
C GLY A 11 39.04 -9.89 -35.18
N ASP A 12 39.02 -9.29 -36.37
CA ASP A 12 38.32 -9.85 -37.54
C ASP A 12 38.96 -11.19 -37.98
N GLY A 13 38.19 -12.26 -37.87
CA GLY A 13 38.62 -13.62 -38.18
C GLY A 13 39.43 -14.32 -37.08
N GLY A 14 39.43 -13.79 -35.86
CA GLY A 14 40.06 -14.42 -34.70
C GLY A 14 39.37 -15.73 -34.28
N THR A 15 40.11 -16.60 -33.58
CA THR A 15 39.54 -17.79 -32.95
C THR A 15 38.77 -17.38 -31.70
N GLU A 16 37.61 -17.99 -31.48
CA GLU A 16 36.81 -17.83 -30.26
C GLU A 16 37.59 -18.30 -29.02
N SER A 17 37.48 -17.56 -27.93
CA SER A 17 38.14 -17.87 -26.66
C SER A 17 37.51 -19.06 -25.94
N ASP A 18 38.19 -19.53 -24.90
CA ASP A 18 37.55 -20.38 -23.88
C ASP A 18 36.43 -19.60 -23.16
N THR A 19 35.50 -20.33 -22.54
CA THR A 19 34.35 -19.77 -21.82
C THR A 19 34.75 -19.08 -20.51
N SER A 20 33.99 -18.06 -20.12
CA SER A 20 34.06 -17.49 -18.76
C SER A 20 33.64 -18.50 -17.67
N ASN A 21 33.66 -18.04 -16.42
CA ASN A 21 32.88 -18.67 -15.36
C ASN A 21 31.39 -18.72 -15.77
N HIS A 22 30.68 -19.73 -15.27
CA HIS A 22 29.27 -19.92 -15.52
C HIS A 22 28.48 -19.28 -14.38
N ASP A 23 27.43 -18.55 -14.74
CA ASP A 23 26.43 -18.07 -13.80
C ASP A 23 25.13 -18.81 -14.07
N CYS A 24 24.56 -19.44 -13.04
CA CYS A 24 23.48 -20.41 -13.20
C CYS A 24 22.24 -19.97 -12.43
N ALA A 25 21.09 -19.99 -13.10
CA ALA A 25 19.80 -19.71 -12.50
C ALA A 25 18.88 -20.93 -12.66
N ILE A 26 18.20 -21.32 -11.58
CA ILE A 26 17.03 -22.18 -11.67
C ILE A 26 15.85 -21.22 -11.83
N PRO A 27 15.11 -21.24 -12.97
CA PRO A 27 13.88 -20.47 -13.02
C PRO A 27 12.97 -20.98 -11.92
N ALA A 28 12.36 -20.05 -11.19
CA ALA A 28 11.23 -20.38 -10.33
C ALA A 28 10.25 -21.22 -11.15
N ILE A 29 9.62 -22.20 -10.49
CA ILE A 29 8.52 -22.95 -11.09
C ILE A 29 7.53 -21.89 -11.54
N LEU A 30 7.13 -21.92 -12.82
CA LEU A 30 6.03 -21.07 -13.29
C LEU A 30 4.85 -21.39 -12.38
N VAL A 31 4.50 -20.45 -11.51
CA VAL A 31 3.21 -20.46 -10.83
C VAL A 31 2.17 -20.58 -11.94
N ASP A 32 1.22 -21.50 -11.78
CA ASP A 32 0.14 -21.69 -12.75
C ASP A 32 -0.75 -20.45 -12.67
N LEU A 33 -0.40 -19.43 -13.45
CA LEU A 33 -1.17 -18.20 -13.50
C LEU A 33 -2.55 -18.55 -14.07
N PRO A 34 -3.63 -18.21 -13.38
CA PRO A 34 -4.96 -18.54 -13.84
C PRO A 34 -5.19 -17.87 -15.20
N VAL A 35 -5.67 -18.64 -16.18
CA VAL A 35 -5.83 -18.15 -17.54
C VAL A 35 -6.98 -17.12 -17.61
N PRO A 36 -6.80 -15.98 -18.29
CA PRO A 36 -7.90 -15.05 -18.57
C PRO A 36 -9.09 -15.79 -19.19
N GLN A 37 -10.27 -15.57 -18.64
CA GLN A 37 -11.49 -16.21 -19.12
C GLN A 37 -12.24 -15.29 -20.09
N GLY A 38 -13.12 -15.84 -20.91
CA GLY A 38 -14.02 -15.04 -21.73
C GLY A 38 -13.35 -14.13 -22.76
N LEU A 39 -12.10 -14.41 -23.17
CA LEU A 39 -11.41 -13.63 -24.21
C LEU A 39 -12.25 -13.59 -25.49
N SER A 40 -12.68 -12.41 -25.87
CA SER A 40 -13.44 -12.12 -27.07
C SER A 40 -12.83 -10.94 -27.83
N ALA A 41 -13.09 -10.88 -29.13
CA ALA A 41 -12.59 -9.83 -30.00
C ALA A 41 -13.71 -9.33 -30.89
N GLU A 42 -13.96 -8.02 -30.91
CA GLU A 42 -14.87 -7.37 -31.84
C GLU A 42 -14.10 -6.45 -32.79
N ALA A 43 -14.24 -6.69 -34.09
CA ALA A 43 -13.64 -5.83 -35.11
C ALA A 43 -14.61 -4.72 -35.51
N LEU A 44 -14.18 -3.47 -35.33
CA LEU A 44 -14.92 -2.26 -35.68
C LEU A 44 -14.04 -1.40 -36.61
N GLY A 45 -14.21 -1.62 -37.92
CA GLY A 45 -13.43 -0.92 -38.94
C GLY A 45 -11.97 -1.36 -38.98
N SER A 46 -11.05 -0.46 -38.64
CA SER A 46 -9.61 -0.73 -38.55
C SER A 46 -9.14 -1.09 -37.13
N GLU A 47 -10.06 -1.14 -36.16
CA GLU A 47 -9.78 -1.40 -34.76
C GLU A 47 -10.30 -2.77 -34.35
N VAL A 48 -9.61 -3.41 -33.42
CA VAL A 48 -10.01 -4.67 -32.79
C VAL A 48 -10.10 -4.40 -31.30
N PHE A 49 -11.29 -4.51 -30.73
CA PHE A 49 -11.54 -4.42 -29.30
C PHE A 49 -11.42 -5.81 -28.71
N LEU A 50 -10.58 -5.95 -27.69
CA LEU A 50 -10.43 -7.19 -26.94
C LEU A 50 -11.13 -7.00 -25.59
N GLU A 51 -11.97 -7.96 -25.22
CA GLU A 51 -12.55 -8.04 -23.87
C GLU A 51 -12.19 -9.39 -23.28
N TRP A 52 -11.80 -9.42 -22.01
CA TRP A 52 -11.61 -10.65 -21.26
C TRP A 52 -12.09 -10.44 -19.82
N THR A 53 -12.41 -11.53 -19.16
CA THR A 53 -12.59 -11.58 -17.71
C THR A 53 -11.23 -11.85 -17.09
N ALA A 54 -10.75 -10.92 -16.26
CA ALA A 54 -9.54 -11.13 -15.49
C ALA A 54 -9.70 -12.43 -14.66
N PRO A 55 -8.65 -13.27 -14.62
CA PRO A 55 -8.69 -14.46 -13.79
C PRO A 55 -8.79 -14.10 -12.30
N TYR A 56 -9.39 -14.97 -11.49
CA TYR A 56 -9.31 -14.83 -10.04
C TYR A 56 -7.86 -15.05 -9.62
N LEU A 57 -7.24 -14.01 -9.06
CA LEU A 57 -5.98 -14.13 -8.35
C LEU A 57 -6.34 -14.51 -6.92
N GLU A 58 -5.72 -15.56 -6.37
CA GLU A 58 -5.94 -15.94 -4.96
C GLU A 58 -5.44 -14.80 -4.03
N GLY A 59 -5.99 -14.73 -2.81
CA GLY A 59 -5.69 -13.67 -1.87
C GLY A 59 -6.70 -12.51 -1.86
N GLY A 60 -6.51 -11.57 -0.95
CA GLY A 60 -7.45 -10.46 -0.69
C GLY A 60 -8.71 -10.87 0.08
N ASP A 61 -8.75 -12.09 0.59
CA ASP A 61 -9.85 -12.57 1.44
C ASP A 61 -9.74 -11.90 2.82
N GLU A 62 -10.79 -11.20 3.23
CA GLU A 62 -10.88 -10.64 4.56
C GLU A 62 -10.79 -11.74 5.63
N MET A 63 -9.81 -11.61 6.52
CA MET A 63 -9.60 -12.53 7.64
C MET A 63 -10.20 -11.96 8.92
N MET A 64 -10.09 -10.65 9.10
CA MET A 64 -10.62 -9.91 10.25
C MET A 64 -10.92 -8.47 9.83
N ALA A 65 -12.15 -8.03 10.04
CA ALA A 65 -12.47 -6.61 10.07
C ALA A 65 -11.87 -5.98 11.34
N VAL A 66 -11.12 -4.89 11.18
CA VAL A 66 -10.55 -4.13 12.29
C VAL A 66 -11.46 -2.95 12.62
N SER A 67 -11.76 -2.10 11.65
CA SER A 67 -12.70 -0.98 11.83
C SER A 67 -13.27 -0.52 10.49
N ASP A 68 -14.59 -0.40 10.42
CA ASP A 68 -15.35 0.25 9.35
C ASP A 68 -16.00 1.57 9.81
N PHE A 69 -15.79 1.97 11.08
CA PHE A 69 -16.31 3.20 11.69
C PHE A 69 -17.85 3.37 11.67
N GLU A 70 -18.61 2.37 11.21
CA GLU A 70 -20.06 2.47 10.98
C GLU A 70 -20.87 2.56 12.28
N ASP A 71 -20.25 2.25 13.42
CA ASP A 71 -20.86 2.41 14.74
C ASP A 71 -20.58 3.79 15.39
N SER A 72 -19.82 4.66 14.71
CA SER A 72 -19.40 5.99 15.21
C SER A 72 -18.58 5.93 16.50
N THR A 73 -17.81 4.87 16.72
CA THR A 73 -16.97 4.71 17.90
C THR A 73 -15.51 4.43 17.57
N TRP A 74 -14.65 4.62 18.55
CA TRP A 74 -13.22 4.32 18.49
C TRP A 74 -12.88 3.04 19.27
N THR A 75 -13.82 2.07 19.37
CA THR A 75 -13.62 0.92 20.26
C THR A 75 -12.44 0.03 19.90
N ASP A 76 -12.02 0.07 18.64
CA ASP A 76 -10.91 -0.71 18.09
C ASP A 76 -9.56 0.05 18.19
N PHE A 77 -9.58 1.25 18.78
CA PHE A 77 -8.42 2.12 18.97
C PHE A 77 -8.23 2.45 20.45
N MET A 78 -6.99 2.30 20.92
CA MET A 78 -6.62 2.58 22.31
C MET A 78 -6.28 4.06 22.55
N GLU A 79 -5.89 4.78 21.51
CA GLU A 79 -5.52 6.18 21.55
C GLU A 79 -5.93 6.88 20.26
N VAL A 80 -6.48 8.09 20.39
CA VAL A 80 -6.97 8.92 19.28
C VAL A 80 -6.70 10.37 19.65
N GLU A 81 -5.95 11.07 18.80
CA GLU A 81 -5.68 12.50 18.93
C GLU A 81 -6.06 13.20 17.63
N GLU A 82 -6.95 14.20 17.71
CA GLU A 82 -7.41 15.07 16.61
C GLU A 82 -8.19 14.42 15.44
N TRP A 83 -8.23 13.09 15.33
CA TRP A 83 -9.10 12.40 14.38
C TRP A 83 -10.58 12.45 14.78
N ASN A 84 -11.45 12.49 13.77
CA ASN A 84 -12.91 12.48 13.93
C ASN A 84 -13.53 11.34 13.11
N ILE A 85 -14.74 10.89 13.49
CA ILE A 85 -15.56 9.99 12.67
C ILE A 85 -16.72 10.78 12.08
N GLY A 86 -16.97 10.60 10.80
CA GLY A 86 -18.08 11.25 10.10
C GLY A 86 -18.24 10.76 8.68
N ASN A 87 -19.18 11.36 7.96
CA ASN A 87 -19.36 11.14 6.54
C ASN A 87 -18.85 12.34 5.72
N SER A 88 -18.93 12.24 4.40
CA SER A 88 -18.43 13.27 3.47
C SER A 88 -19.05 14.65 3.72
N ASP A 89 -20.31 14.73 4.17
CA ASP A 89 -20.99 16.00 4.47
C ASP A 89 -20.33 16.79 5.61
N VAL A 90 -19.82 16.10 6.64
CA VAL A 90 -19.21 16.74 7.81
C VAL A 90 -17.69 16.79 7.73
N ALA A 91 -17.09 15.86 6.98
CA ALA A 91 -15.65 15.75 6.83
C ALA A 91 -15.09 16.67 5.74
N SER A 92 -15.90 17.13 4.79
CA SER A 92 -15.44 17.98 3.69
C SER A 92 -15.48 19.47 4.00
N SER A 93 -14.62 20.23 3.31
CA SER A 93 -14.52 21.69 3.34
C SER A 93 -14.28 22.24 1.91
N ASP A 94 -13.89 23.51 1.78
CA ASP A 94 -13.82 24.19 0.48
C ASP A 94 -12.74 23.60 -0.45
N TRP A 95 -11.64 23.10 0.12
CA TRP A 95 -10.50 22.58 -0.64
C TRP A 95 -10.20 21.10 -0.34
N PHE A 96 -10.74 20.56 0.74
CA PHE A 96 -10.74 19.12 1.02
C PHE A 96 -12.15 18.54 0.81
N VAL A 97 -12.44 18.08 -0.41
CA VAL A 97 -13.78 17.59 -0.81
C VAL A 97 -13.77 16.08 -0.94
N ILE A 98 -14.15 15.38 0.12
CA ILE A 98 -14.15 13.92 0.13
C ILE A 98 -15.36 13.40 -0.67
N PRO A 99 -15.18 12.49 -1.64
CA PRO A 99 -16.30 11.87 -2.34
C PRO A 99 -17.30 11.20 -1.38
N GLU A 100 -18.57 11.08 -1.79
CA GLU A 100 -19.62 10.44 -0.98
C GLU A 100 -19.17 9.06 -0.48
N HIS A 101 -19.14 8.90 0.84
CA HIS A 101 -18.77 7.68 1.55
C HIS A 101 -19.68 7.52 2.78
N THR A 102 -19.67 6.34 3.41
CA THR A 102 -20.39 6.08 4.65
C THR A 102 -19.68 6.76 5.83
N LEU A 103 -19.55 6.12 7.00
CA LEU A 103 -18.78 6.68 8.10
C LEU A 103 -17.32 6.26 7.97
N PHE A 104 -16.42 7.21 8.18
CA PHE A 104 -14.98 6.99 8.11
C PHE A 104 -14.25 7.87 9.11
N ALA A 105 -13.00 7.52 9.41
CA ALA A 105 -12.11 8.36 10.23
C ALA A 105 -11.44 9.42 9.35
N PHE A 106 -11.33 10.65 9.84
CA PHE A 106 -10.71 11.74 9.10
C PHE A 106 -10.03 12.80 9.97
N VAL A 107 -9.09 13.49 9.35
CA VAL A 107 -8.54 14.78 9.76
C VAL A 107 -8.83 15.76 8.63
N ASN A 108 -9.53 16.86 8.94
CA ASN A 108 -9.76 17.94 7.98
C ASN A 108 -8.95 19.15 8.42
N ASP A 109 -7.72 19.21 7.92
CA ASP A 109 -6.81 20.30 8.22
C ASP A 109 -7.17 21.59 7.46
N ASP A 110 -7.78 21.46 6.27
CA ASP A 110 -8.31 22.62 5.53
C ASP A 110 -9.29 23.43 6.40
N ALA A 111 -10.18 22.75 7.11
CA ALA A 111 -11.13 23.35 8.02
C ALA A 111 -10.50 23.98 9.27
N ASN A 112 -9.33 23.50 9.71
CA ASN A 112 -8.57 24.12 10.80
C ASN A 112 -8.03 25.49 10.37
N GLY A 113 -7.60 25.59 9.12
CA GLY A 113 -7.20 26.84 8.47
C GLY A 113 -5.75 27.23 8.73
N SER A 114 -5.22 28.12 7.89
CA SER A 114 -3.77 28.43 7.82
C SER A 114 -3.16 29.16 9.03
N ASP A 115 -3.95 29.53 10.02
CA ASP A 115 -3.50 30.20 11.25
C ASP A 115 -3.65 29.27 12.48
N ALA A 116 -3.98 27.99 12.26
CA ALA A 116 -4.11 27.00 13.32
C ALA A 116 -2.75 26.67 13.97
N ASP A 117 -2.81 26.07 15.16
CA ASP A 117 -1.64 25.39 15.71
C ASP A 117 -1.32 24.15 14.83
N PRO A 118 -0.07 23.67 14.79
CA PRO A 118 0.29 22.49 14.02
C PRO A 118 -0.58 21.28 14.33
N THR A 119 -1.16 20.68 13.29
CA THR A 119 -1.92 19.43 13.36
C THR A 119 -0.94 18.25 13.33
N GLU A 120 -0.89 17.50 14.43
CA GLU A 120 -0.10 16.27 14.60
C GLU A 120 -1.03 15.19 15.14
N ALA A 121 -1.79 14.58 14.24
CA ALA A 121 -2.93 13.72 14.55
C ALA A 121 -2.56 12.26 14.41
N TYR A 122 -3.05 11.41 15.32
CA TYR A 122 -2.80 9.97 15.25
C TYR A 122 -3.94 9.13 15.84
N ILE A 123 -4.11 7.92 15.30
CA ILE A 123 -4.92 6.86 15.90
C ILE A 123 -4.06 5.61 16.10
N VAL A 124 -4.17 4.96 17.25
CA VAL A 124 -3.42 3.74 17.59
C VAL A 124 -4.40 2.60 17.82
N SER A 125 -4.24 1.51 17.09
CA SER A 125 -5.10 0.33 17.23
C SER A 125 -4.95 -0.33 18.60
N GLU A 126 -6.01 -1.00 19.05
CA GLU A 126 -5.86 -2.03 20.08
C GLU A 126 -4.86 -3.13 19.62
N SER A 127 -4.34 -3.89 20.58
CA SER A 127 -3.47 -5.03 20.28
C SER A 127 -4.26 -6.20 19.72
N ILE A 128 -3.88 -6.65 18.54
CA ILE A 128 -4.50 -7.77 17.82
C ILE A 128 -3.65 -9.02 18.04
N ASP A 129 -4.26 -10.07 18.57
CA ASP A 129 -3.64 -11.40 18.68
C ASP A 129 -3.63 -12.06 17.32
N ILE A 130 -2.43 -12.22 16.75
CA ILE A 130 -2.21 -12.88 15.45
C ILE A 130 -1.47 -14.21 15.59
N SER A 131 -1.29 -14.72 16.82
CA SER A 131 -0.50 -15.94 17.11
C SER A 131 -1.01 -17.23 16.43
N THR A 132 -2.21 -17.19 15.83
CA THR A 132 -2.80 -18.30 15.07
C THR A 132 -2.58 -18.21 13.56
N TYR A 133 -2.04 -17.10 13.06
CA TYR A 133 -1.81 -16.85 11.64
C TYR A 133 -0.33 -17.00 11.31
N ASP A 134 -0.06 -17.37 10.06
CA ASP A 134 1.27 -17.17 9.48
C ASP A 134 1.38 -15.71 9.05
N ILE A 135 2.52 -15.08 9.32
CA ILE A 135 2.68 -13.65 9.02
C ILE A 135 2.82 -13.39 7.51
N ASP A 136 3.35 -14.36 6.78
CA ASP A 136 3.41 -14.35 5.31
C ASP A 136 2.00 -14.41 4.68
N ASP A 137 1.00 -14.87 5.44
CA ASP A 137 -0.39 -14.92 5.02
C ASP A 137 -1.20 -13.69 5.49
N LEU A 138 -0.55 -12.66 6.03
CA LEU A 138 -1.22 -11.47 6.56
C LEU A 138 -0.83 -10.18 5.82
N ALA A 139 -1.85 -9.40 5.48
CA ALA A 139 -1.72 -8.01 5.06
C ALA A 139 -2.70 -7.13 5.84
N ILE A 140 -2.24 -5.94 6.25
CA ILE A 140 -3.14 -4.85 6.65
C ILE A 140 -3.61 -4.17 5.37
N ALA A 141 -4.93 -3.98 5.22
CA ALA A 141 -5.48 -3.19 4.14
C ALA A 141 -6.49 -2.18 4.65
N MET A 142 -6.60 -1.05 3.95
CA MET A 142 -7.52 0.03 4.27
C MET A 142 -7.80 0.87 3.04
N ASP A 143 -8.98 1.49 3.01
CA ASP A 143 -9.31 2.53 2.06
C ASP A 143 -8.78 3.87 2.58
N ILE A 144 -8.16 4.65 1.70
CA ILE A 144 -7.52 5.92 2.02
C ILE A 144 -8.01 6.97 1.04
N TYR A 145 -8.30 8.16 1.54
CA TYR A 145 -8.45 9.36 0.74
C TYR A 145 -7.43 10.38 1.25
N PHE A 146 -6.43 10.65 0.43
CA PHE A 146 -5.32 11.54 0.76
C PHE A 146 -4.85 12.25 -0.50
N PRO A 147 -5.28 13.51 -0.75
CA PRO A 147 -4.93 14.22 -1.98
C PRO A 147 -3.44 14.54 -2.11
N GLN A 148 -2.80 14.98 -1.02
CA GLN A 148 -1.36 15.29 -0.93
C GLN A 148 -0.77 16.01 -2.16
N ASN A 149 -1.48 17.00 -2.71
CA ASN A 149 -1.14 17.60 -4.01
C ASN A 149 0.20 18.38 -4.01
N ASP A 150 0.67 18.78 -2.84
CA ASP A 150 1.82 19.67 -2.65
C ASP A 150 3.03 18.97 -2.01
N GLY A 151 3.03 17.64 -2.01
CA GLY A 151 4.14 16.79 -1.58
C GLY A 151 4.26 16.60 -0.06
N ASP A 152 5.27 15.85 0.36
CA ASP A 152 5.52 15.53 1.77
C ASP A 152 6.30 16.63 2.53
N CYS A 153 6.40 16.50 3.85
CA CYS A 153 7.09 17.45 4.71
C CYS A 153 8.58 17.63 4.37
N SER A 154 9.21 16.65 3.72
CA SER A 154 10.63 16.72 3.36
C SER A 154 10.88 17.68 2.19
N GLU A 155 9.88 17.90 1.33
CA GLU A 155 9.94 18.88 0.25
C GLU A 155 9.82 20.32 0.76
N GLY A 156 9.17 20.51 1.91
CA GLY A 156 9.04 21.81 2.60
C GLY A 156 8.23 22.83 1.80
N GLN A 157 7.22 22.41 1.05
CA GLN A 157 6.31 23.32 0.37
C GLN A 157 5.27 23.90 1.34
N LEU A 158 4.55 24.93 0.88
CA LEU A 158 3.63 25.71 1.72
C LEU A 158 2.36 24.96 2.15
N TYR A 159 2.03 23.87 1.45
CA TYR A 159 0.85 23.04 1.70
C TYR A 159 1.24 21.56 1.77
N SER A 160 2.52 21.29 2.04
CA SER A 160 2.98 19.93 2.24
C SER A 160 2.33 19.35 3.47
N GLU A 161 1.99 18.08 3.38
CA GLU A 161 1.42 17.26 4.45
C GLU A 161 1.97 15.85 4.36
N GLU A 162 2.04 15.16 5.49
CA GLU A 162 2.61 13.83 5.58
C GLU A 162 1.67 12.90 6.33
N ALA A 163 1.54 11.69 5.82
CA ALA A 163 0.82 10.62 6.48
C ALA A 163 1.70 9.39 6.57
N ARG A 164 1.58 8.65 7.68
CA ARG A 164 2.39 7.46 7.95
C ARG A 164 1.54 6.34 8.52
N LEU A 165 1.88 5.11 8.17
CA LEU A 165 1.44 3.90 8.85
C LEU A 165 2.62 3.36 9.64
N ASN A 166 2.51 3.36 10.96
CA ASN A 166 3.44 2.67 11.85
C ASN A 166 2.87 1.31 12.20
N ILE A 167 3.60 0.23 11.96
CA ILE A 167 3.20 -1.13 12.28
C ILE A 167 4.14 -1.67 13.33
N LEU A 168 3.59 -2.07 14.48
CA LEU A 168 4.32 -2.70 15.57
C LEU A 168 3.95 -4.18 15.61
N LEU A 169 4.94 -5.03 15.30
CA LEU A 169 4.85 -6.47 15.43
C LEU A 169 5.66 -6.91 16.65
N ASP A 170 4.96 -7.40 17.67
CA ASP A 170 5.49 -7.66 19.00
C ASP A 170 6.21 -6.43 19.60
N ASP A 171 7.53 -6.33 19.41
CA ASP A 171 8.36 -5.23 19.89
C ASP A 171 9.14 -4.53 18.75
N THR A 172 8.86 -4.87 17.48
CA THR A 172 9.54 -4.29 16.32
C THR A 172 8.59 -3.44 15.50
N GLU A 173 9.05 -2.22 15.20
CA GLU A 173 8.28 -1.20 14.50
C GLU A 173 8.81 -0.99 13.08
N VAL A 174 7.88 -0.86 12.13
CA VAL A 174 8.11 -0.41 10.76
C VAL A 174 7.28 0.83 10.51
N GLU A 175 7.90 1.87 9.99
CA GLU A 175 7.24 3.10 9.55
C GLU A 175 7.12 3.11 8.02
N ILE A 176 5.92 3.38 7.51
CA ILE A 176 5.62 3.37 6.08
C ILE A 176 4.99 4.71 5.70
N PRO A 177 5.58 5.51 4.80
CA PRO A 177 4.92 6.71 4.31
C PRO A 177 3.70 6.36 3.47
N ILE A 178 2.60 7.08 3.69
CA ILE A 178 1.40 7.02 2.86
C ILE A 178 1.47 8.18 1.88
N TYR A 179 1.39 7.88 0.59
CA TYR A 179 1.35 8.88 -0.48
C TYR A 179 -0.03 8.98 -1.09
N GLY A 180 -0.36 10.18 -1.59
CA GLY A 180 -1.56 10.39 -2.38
C GLY A 180 -1.62 9.48 -3.61
N TYR A 181 -2.83 9.20 -4.09
CA TYR A 181 -3.01 8.31 -5.23
C TYR A 181 -2.67 9.02 -6.54
N THR A 182 -1.85 8.37 -7.36
CA THR A 182 -1.54 8.82 -8.71
C THR A 182 -1.97 7.79 -9.75
N ASP A 183 -2.28 8.27 -10.96
CA ASP A 183 -2.53 7.40 -12.10
C ASP A 183 -1.21 6.78 -12.64
N GLU A 184 -1.31 5.95 -13.68
CA GLU A 184 -0.14 5.32 -14.32
C GLU A 184 0.90 6.30 -14.90
N TRP A 185 0.55 7.59 -14.99
CA TRP A 185 1.39 8.68 -15.48
C TRP A 185 1.86 9.62 -14.37
N ASP A 186 1.69 9.21 -13.10
CA ASP A 186 2.06 9.97 -11.90
C ASP A 186 1.28 11.29 -11.75
N ASN A 187 0.07 11.38 -12.32
CA ASN A 187 -0.82 12.52 -12.06
C ASN A 187 -1.65 12.25 -10.81
N PRO A 188 -1.81 13.23 -9.91
CA PRO A 188 -2.72 13.11 -8.77
C PRO A 188 -4.13 12.73 -9.21
N VAL A 189 -4.67 11.70 -8.58
CA VAL A 189 -6.04 11.22 -8.76
C VAL A 189 -6.82 11.55 -7.50
N ASP A 190 -7.86 12.35 -7.68
CA ASP A 190 -8.80 12.70 -6.64
C ASP A 190 -9.81 11.57 -6.43
N GLY A 191 -9.62 10.77 -5.38
CA GLY A 191 -10.52 9.67 -5.04
C GLY A 191 -9.98 8.72 -3.97
N TRP A 192 -10.89 7.91 -3.44
CA TRP A 192 -10.54 6.83 -2.52
C TRP A 192 -9.73 5.75 -3.24
N PHE A 193 -8.75 5.20 -2.55
CA PHE A 193 -7.93 4.09 -3.02
C PHE A 193 -7.67 3.11 -1.89
N THR A 194 -7.66 1.83 -2.19
CA THR A 194 -7.26 0.81 -1.23
C THR A 194 -5.73 0.66 -1.26
N ARG A 195 -5.11 0.62 -0.08
CA ARG A 195 -3.71 0.17 0.09
C ARG A 195 -3.67 -1.12 0.87
N GLN A 196 -2.65 -1.91 0.60
CA GLN A 196 -2.31 -3.08 1.40
C GLN A 196 -0.83 -3.06 1.75
N PHE A 197 -0.52 -3.65 2.90
CA PHE A 197 0.80 -3.71 3.49
C PHE A 197 1.01 -5.15 3.95
N GLU A 198 1.78 -5.92 3.17
CA GLU A 198 2.03 -7.34 3.38
C GLU A 198 3.05 -7.51 4.49
N LEU A 199 2.66 -8.17 5.59
CA LEU A 199 3.45 -8.17 6.81
C LEU A 199 4.72 -9.02 6.67
N GLY A 200 4.66 -10.16 5.97
CA GLY A 200 5.84 -10.97 5.67
C GLY A 200 6.93 -10.14 4.98
N ASP A 201 6.60 -9.50 3.86
CA ASP A 201 7.52 -8.65 3.09
C ASP A 201 8.11 -7.50 3.91
N LEU A 202 7.28 -6.82 4.71
CA LEU A 202 7.72 -5.67 5.51
C LEU A 202 8.73 -6.04 6.61
N PHE A 203 8.58 -7.23 7.20
CA PHE A 203 9.40 -7.66 8.33
C PHE A 203 10.56 -8.58 7.92
N ASP A 204 10.54 -9.22 6.74
CA ASP A 204 11.67 -9.99 6.20
C ASP A 204 12.85 -9.07 5.78
N ASP A 205 12.54 -7.84 5.33
CA ASP A 205 13.55 -6.84 4.96
C ASP A 205 14.30 -6.24 6.18
N ILE A 206 13.90 -6.57 7.41
CA ILE A 206 14.56 -6.12 8.62
C ILE A 206 15.63 -7.14 9.03
N ASP A 207 16.89 -6.84 8.72
CA ASP A 207 18.13 -7.63 8.93
C ASP A 207 18.30 -8.37 10.30
N ASP A 208 17.46 -8.11 11.31
CA ASP A 208 17.54 -8.65 12.67
C ASP A 208 16.33 -9.49 13.11
N ILE A 209 15.33 -9.70 12.24
CA ILE A 209 14.19 -10.58 12.52
C ILE A 209 14.32 -11.84 11.68
N ASN A 210 14.52 -12.98 12.35
CA ASN A 210 14.24 -14.27 11.73
C ASN A 210 12.83 -14.72 12.13
N LEU A 211 11.85 -14.47 11.26
CA LEU A 211 10.45 -14.85 11.48
C LEU A 211 10.28 -16.38 11.60
N ASP A 212 11.21 -17.18 11.04
CA ASP A 212 11.22 -18.65 11.23
C ASP A 212 11.46 -19.08 12.69
N ASP A 213 12.18 -18.28 13.47
CA ASP A 213 12.55 -18.60 14.86
C ASP A 213 11.64 -17.91 15.89
N THR A 214 10.99 -16.80 15.51
CA THR A 214 10.10 -16.02 16.38
C THR A 214 8.84 -15.59 15.59
N PRO A 215 7.82 -16.46 15.50
CA PRO A 215 6.57 -16.08 14.83
C PRO A 215 5.92 -14.92 15.57
N GLY A 216 5.47 -13.92 14.82
CA GLY A 216 4.79 -12.74 15.36
C GLY A 216 3.52 -13.12 16.11
N ASN A 217 3.30 -12.55 17.30
CA ASN A 217 2.17 -12.93 18.15
C ASN A 217 1.14 -11.82 18.29
N THR A 218 1.60 -10.58 18.31
CA THR A 218 0.80 -9.40 18.57
C THR A 218 1.08 -8.33 17.53
N LEU A 219 0.02 -7.77 16.98
CA LEU A 219 0.06 -6.71 15.98
C LEU A 219 -0.62 -5.46 16.54
N GLN A 220 0.02 -4.33 16.36
CA GLN A 220 -0.57 -3.00 16.51
C GLN A 220 -0.21 -2.16 15.30
N PHE A 221 -1.02 -1.16 15.01
CA PHE A 221 -0.65 -0.14 14.05
C PHE A 221 -1.13 1.24 14.49
N ALA A 222 -0.45 2.27 14.02
CA ALA A 222 -0.87 3.65 14.15
C ALA A 222 -0.93 4.31 12.77
N ILE A 223 -1.95 5.14 12.56
CA ILE A 223 -2.08 5.99 11.37
C ILE A 223 -1.86 7.42 11.84
N GLU A 224 -0.88 8.10 11.25
CA GLU A 224 -0.46 9.43 11.61
C GLU A 224 -0.68 10.41 10.45
N TYR A 225 -0.99 11.65 10.79
CA TYR A 225 -1.08 12.79 9.88
C TYR A 225 -0.35 14.00 10.51
N SER A 226 0.45 14.68 9.71
CA SER A 226 1.13 15.92 10.07
C SER A 226 0.92 16.97 8.97
N ASP A 227 0.59 18.20 9.38
CA ASP A 227 0.59 19.39 8.53
C ASP A 227 2.01 20.02 8.37
N CYS A 228 3.06 19.26 8.69
CA CYS A 228 4.45 19.67 8.61
C CYS A 228 4.83 20.88 9.48
N GLY A 229 4.20 21.03 10.64
CA GLY A 229 4.56 22.03 11.64
C GLY A 229 3.78 23.33 11.52
N GLY A 230 2.51 23.24 11.14
CA GLY A 230 1.55 24.35 11.05
C GLY A 230 1.36 24.91 9.64
N ASN A 231 1.66 24.13 8.60
CA ASN A 231 1.17 24.50 7.28
C ASN A 231 -0.35 24.34 7.25
N TRP A 232 -0.98 24.98 6.28
CA TRP A 232 -2.32 24.57 5.89
C TRP A 232 -2.18 23.36 4.97
N GLY A 233 -2.74 22.22 5.34
CA GLY A 233 -2.90 21.05 4.50
C GLY A 233 -4.35 20.83 4.09
N TYR A 234 -4.58 19.84 3.24
CA TYR A 234 -5.91 19.37 2.86
C TYR A 234 -6.50 18.51 3.98
N GLY A 235 -5.79 17.43 4.34
CA GLY A 235 -6.25 16.44 5.30
C GLY A 235 -6.26 15.02 4.73
N ILE A 236 -6.67 14.07 5.57
CA ILE A 236 -6.70 12.64 5.25
C ILE A 236 -7.99 12.00 5.77
N ALA A 237 -8.46 10.97 5.08
CA ALA A 237 -9.48 10.07 5.59
C ALA A 237 -9.09 8.60 5.36
N VAL A 238 -9.52 7.73 6.27
CA VAL A 238 -9.30 6.29 6.24
C VAL A 238 -10.58 5.54 6.60
N ASP A 239 -10.79 4.41 5.94
CA ASP A 239 -11.96 3.55 6.14
C ASP A 239 -11.63 2.07 5.87
N ASN A 240 -12.55 1.16 6.23
CA ASN A 240 -12.49 -0.27 5.94
C ASN A 240 -11.14 -0.92 6.26
N ILE A 241 -10.66 -0.70 7.48
CA ILE A 241 -9.39 -1.29 7.94
C ILE A 241 -9.63 -2.77 8.24
N VAL A 242 -8.84 -3.63 7.60
CA VAL A 242 -8.96 -5.08 7.69
C VAL A 242 -7.58 -5.74 7.78
N LEU A 243 -7.54 -6.91 8.41
CA LEU A 243 -6.53 -7.93 8.11
C LEU A 243 -7.10 -8.85 7.04
N ARG A 244 -6.31 -9.10 6.01
CA ARG A 244 -6.67 -9.98 4.90
C ARG A 244 -5.50 -10.83 4.47
N THR A 245 -5.78 -11.86 3.67
CA THR A 245 -4.71 -12.54 2.95
C THR A 245 -4.07 -11.59 1.94
N PRO A 246 -2.73 -11.54 1.81
CA PRO A 246 -2.05 -10.83 0.74
C PRO A 246 -2.67 -11.19 -0.60
N THR A 247 -2.89 -10.20 -1.47
CA THR A 247 -3.24 -10.53 -2.85
C THR A 247 -1.99 -11.05 -3.52
N ASP A 248 -2.00 -12.27 -4.07
CA ASP A 248 -0.86 -12.79 -4.82
C ASP A 248 -0.57 -11.89 -6.03
N PHE A 249 0.40 -10.97 -5.90
CA PHE A 249 0.88 -10.13 -6.99
C PHE A 249 2.38 -10.33 -7.23
N ASN A 250 2.81 -11.59 -7.35
CA ASN A 250 4.15 -11.87 -7.85
C ASN A 250 4.20 -11.81 -9.39
N LEU A 251 4.04 -10.61 -9.96
CA LEU A 251 4.24 -10.32 -11.39
C LEU A 251 5.67 -9.84 -11.67
N LEU A 252 6.69 -10.58 -11.23
CA LEU A 252 8.10 -10.32 -11.57
C LEU A 252 8.44 -10.61 -13.06
N GLY A 253 7.49 -10.55 -13.99
CA GLY A 253 7.68 -11.02 -15.37
C GLY A 253 7.01 -10.25 -16.51
N TYR A 254 6.29 -9.15 -16.27
CA TYR A 254 5.52 -8.48 -17.33
C TYR A 254 6.03 -7.12 -17.82
N TYR A 255 7.27 -6.73 -17.45
CA TYR A 255 8.00 -5.71 -18.19
C TYR A 255 9.12 -6.37 -19.03
N ILE A 256 8.82 -6.65 -20.29
CA ILE A 256 9.80 -6.87 -21.37
C ILE A 256 9.64 -5.73 -22.38
#